data_AF-A0A3A6JCI9-F1
#
_entry.id   AF-A0A3A6JCI9-F1
#
_cell.length_a   1.000
_cell.length_b   1.000
_cell.length_c   1.000
_cell.angle_alpha   90.00
_cell.angle_beta   90.00
_cell.angle_gamma   90.00
#
_symmetry.space_group_name_H-M   'P 1'
#
loop_
_entity.id
_entity.type
_entity.pdbx_description
1 polymer ?
#
loop_
_entity_poly.entity_id
_entity_poly.type
_entity_poly.pdbx_seq_one_letter_code
_entity_poly.pdbx_strand_id
1 'polypeptide(L)'
;MAENITDISYLMILDKIYTVTNISFADMTITAEDEGINKKDIPECEIFGIEDVEEFSIKLVNRINPAEIIDFLAWKMKKNVQ
;
A
#
# COMPACT_ATOMS: atom_id res chain seq x y z
N MET A 1 -7.96 18.85 13.42
CA MET A 1 -6.51 18.81 13.22
C MET A 1 -6.31 17.67 12.25
N ALA A 2 -6.21 17.96 10.96
CA ALA A 2 -6.09 16.91 9.95
C ALA A 2 -4.64 16.45 9.97
N GLU A 3 -4.41 15.23 10.43
CA GLU A 3 -3.11 14.60 10.35
C GLU A 3 -2.78 14.50 8.86
N ASN A 4 -1.70 15.18 8.45
CA ASN A 4 -1.30 15.23 7.06
C ASN A 4 -0.82 13.82 6.69
N ILE A 5 -1.69 13.02 6.08
CA ILE A 5 -1.42 11.65 5.62
C ILE A 5 -0.44 11.65 4.40
N THR A 6 0.29 12.75 4.17
CA THR A 6 1.27 12.92 3.10
C THR A 6 2.59 12.19 3.35
N ASP A 7 2.82 11.65 4.55
CA ASP A 7 4.07 10.95 4.91
C ASP A 7 3.92 9.41 4.91
N ILE A 8 3.03 8.86 4.08
CA ILE A 8 3.06 7.41 3.83
C ILE A 8 4.26 7.13 2.93
N SER A 9 5.38 6.73 3.52
CA SER A 9 6.60 6.35 2.79
C SER A 9 6.52 4.92 2.28
N TYR A 10 6.00 3.99 3.08
CA TYR A 10 5.99 2.56 2.75
C TYR A 10 4.67 1.90 3.10
N LEU A 11 4.23 1.00 2.22
CA LEU A 11 3.03 0.18 2.40
C LEU A 11 3.40 -1.29 2.57
N MET A 12 2.89 -1.91 3.63
CA MET A 12 3.03 -3.34 3.88
C MET A 12 1.78 -4.10 3.46
N ILE A 13 1.97 -5.07 2.56
CA ILE A 13 0.91 -5.87 1.97
C ILE A 13 1.33 -7.33 1.98
N LEU A 14 0.59 -8.18 2.71
CA LEU A 14 0.80 -9.64 2.73
C LEU A 14 2.27 -10.05 2.96
N ASP A 15 2.99 -9.35 3.84
CA ASP A 15 4.42 -9.56 4.18
C ASP A 15 5.45 -8.94 3.21
N LYS A 16 5.00 -8.22 2.17
CA LYS A 16 5.88 -7.44 1.29
C LYS A 16 5.77 -5.95 1.55
N ILE A 17 6.87 -5.22 1.34
CA ILE A 17 6.89 -3.76 1.40
C ILE A 17 6.94 -3.18 0.00
N TYR A 18 6.14 -2.14 -0.19
CA TYR A 18 6.08 -1.34 -1.40
C TYR A 18 6.40 0.11 -1.05
N THR A 19 7.24 0.75 -1.84
CA THR A 19 7.55 2.17 -1.70
C THR A 19 6.39 2.96 -2.28
N VAL A 20 5.80 3.88 -1.51
CA VAL A 20 4.76 4.75 -2.06
C VAL A 20 5.41 5.79 -2.97
N THR A 21 5.01 5.76 -4.23
CA THR A 21 5.57 6.64 -5.28
C THR A 21 4.65 7.82 -5.57
N ASN A 22 3.35 7.66 -5.34
CA ASN A 22 2.35 8.68 -5.63
C ASN A 22 1.08 8.47 -4.79
N ILE A 23 0.48 9.57 -4.34
CA ILE A 23 -0.80 9.58 -3.63
C ILE A 23 -1.70 10.61 -4.32
N SER A 24 -2.78 10.15 -4.95
CA SER A 24 -3.83 11.00 -5.51
C SER A 24 -5.00 11.07 -4.54
N PHE A 25 -5.18 12.20 -3.89
CA PHE A 25 -6.37 12.45 -3.06
C PHE A 25 -7.63 12.70 -3.90
N ALA A 26 -7.47 13.16 -5.15
CA ALA A 26 -8.60 13.39 -6.06
C ALA A 26 -9.23 12.07 -6.53
N ASP A 27 -8.38 11.09 -6.85
CA ASP A 27 -8.81 9.76 -7.28
C ASP A 27 -8.89 8.76 -6.10
N MET A 28 -8.62 9.23 -4.86
CA MET A 28 -8.45 8.40 -3.67
C MET A 28 -7.61 7.15 -3.99
N THR A 29 -6.44 7.35 -4.61
CA THR A 29 -5.59 6.26 -5.11
C THR A 29 -4.16 6.42 -4.63
N ILE A 30 -3.57 5.35 -4.10
CA ILE A 30 -2.16 5.29 -3.71
C ILE A 30 -1.43 4.39 -4.71
N THR A 31 -0.31 4.85 -5.26
CA THR A 31 0.55 4.02 -6.12
C THR A 31 1.81 3.67 -5.37
N ALA A 32 2.08 2.37 -5.24
CA ALA A 32 3.27 1.86 -4.58
C ALA A 32 4.03 0.89 -5.50
N GLU A 33 5.37 0.91 -5.44
CA GLU A 33 6.23 0.09 -6.28
C GLU A 33 7.03 -0.94 -5.46
N ASP A 34 7.13 -2.17 -5.96
CA ASP A 34 8.01 -3.20 -5.40
C ASP A 34 9.45 -2.91 -5.86
N GLU A 35 10.22 -2.28 -4.97
CA GLU A 35 11.64 -2.04 -5.15
C GLU A 35 12.52 -3.15 -4.55
N GLY A 36 11.92 -4.24 -4.06
CA GLY A 36 12.64 -5.33 -3.40
C GLY A 36 13.21 -4.95 -2.03
N ILE A 37 12.61 -3.94 -1.37
CA ILE A 37 13.07 -3.47 -0.07
C ILE A 37 12.67 -4.46 1.01
N ASN A 38 13.61 -4.76 1.91
CA ASN A 38 13.38 -5.66 3.02
C ASN A 38 12.83 -4.87 4.22
N LYS A 39 11.84 -5.43 4.94
CA LYS A 39 11.28 -4.83 6.16
C LYS A 39 12.34 -4.45 7.20
N LYS A 40 13.44 -5.20 7.26
CA LYS A 40 14.50 -5.01 8.26
C LYS A 40 15.26 -3.70 8.12
N ASP A 41 15.22 -3.09 6.95
CA ASP A 41 15.95 -1.86 6.65
C ASP A 41 15.10 -0.59 6.87
N ILE A 42 13.81 -0.75 7.20
CA ILE A 42 12.85 0.36 7.31
C ILE A 42 12.36 0.48 8.76
N PRO A 43 12.35 1.70 9.33
CA PRO A 43 11.74 1.93 10.64
C PRO A 43 10.22 1.66 10.60
N GLU A 44 9.71 0.90 11.57
CA GLU A 44 8.29 0.52 11.63
C GLU A 44 7.34 1.71 11.72
N CYS A 45 7.81 2.87 12.19
CA CYS A 45 7.04 4.12 12.21
C CYS A 45 6.71 4.69 10.82
N GLU A 46 7.35 4.21 9.75
CA GLU A 46 7.13 4.66 8.37
C GLU A 46 6.42 3.61 7.51
N ILE A 47 6.04 2.47 8.12
CA ILE A 47 5.36 1.36 7.45
C ILE A 47 3.88 1.41 7.79
N PHE A 48 3.06 1.68 6.78
CA PHE A 48 1.60 1.65 6.90
C PHE A 48 1.06 0.31 6.43
N GLY A 49 0.08 -0.22 7.14
CA GLY A 49 -0.68 -1.38 6.73
C GLY A 49 -1.76 -0.98 5.71
N ILE A 50 -2.28 -1.98 4.99
CA ILE A 50 -3.48 -1.82 4.17
C ILE A 50 -4.67 -1.26 4.97
N GLU A 51 -4.78 -1.66 6.24
CA GLU A 51 -5.88 -1.27 7.10
C GLU A 51 -5.85 0.23 7.41
N ASP A 52 -4.69 0.86 7.41
CA ASP A 52 -4.52 2.30 7.64
C ASP A 52 -4.96 3.15 6.42
N VAL A 53 -5.09 2.53 5.25
CA VAL A 53 -5.39 3.20 3.97
C VAL A 53 -6.58 2.56 3.26
N GLU A 54 -7.51 1.95 4.01
CA GLU A 54 -8.66 1.21 3.44
C GLU A 54 -9.58 2.08 2.56
N GLU A 55 -9.54 3.39 2.77
CA GLU A 55 -10.26 4.41 2.01
C GLU A 55 -9.64 4.72 0.63
N PHE A 56 -8.41 4.25 0.37
CA PHE A 56 -7.70 4.47 -0.88
C PHE A 56 -7.63 3.19 -1.74
N SER A 57 -7.74 3.37 -3.06
CA SER A 57 -7.41 2.33 -4.03
C SER A 57 -5.88 2.23 -4.16
N ILE A 58 -5.29 1.11 -3.74
CA ILE A 58 -3.84 0.91 -3.89
C ILE A 58 -3.53 0.23 -5.23
N LYS A 59 -2.68 0.88 -6.01
CA LYS A 59 -2.10 0.38 -7.25
C LYS A 59 -0.67 -0.08 -6.98
N LEU A 60 -0.42 -1.38 -7.15
CA LEU A 60 0.90 -1.96 -6.96
C LEU A 60 1.61 -2.14 -8.30
N VAL A 61 2.78 -1.51 -8.42
CA VAL A 61 3.66 -1.65 -9.57
C VAL A 61 4.74 -2.66 -9.18
N ASN A 62 4.68 -3.86 -9.75
CA ASN A 62 5.73 -4.85 -9.59
C ASN A 62 6.72 -4.71 -10.76
N ARG A 63 8.03 -4.58 -10.49
CA ARG A 63 9.04 -4.54 -11.57
C ARG A 63 9.24 -5.89 -12.27
N ILE A 64 8.84 -7.00 -11.64
CA ILE A 64 9.08 -8.38 -12.13
C ILE A 64 7.84 -9.01 -12.77
N ASN A 65 6.64 -8.68 -12.29
CA ASN A 65 5.36 -9.18 -12.79
C ASN A 65 4.46 -8.02 -13.25
N PRO A 66 3.53 -8.21 -14.19
CA PRO A 66 2.60 -7.16 -14.59
C PRO A 66 1.89 -6.58 -13.36
N ALA A 67 1.84 -5.25 -13.28
CA ALA A 67 1.22 -4.51 -12.18
C ALA A 67 -0.20 -5.04 -11.92
N GLU A 68 -0.42 -5.62 -10.73
CA GLU A 68 -1.73 -6.08 -10.30
C GLU A 68 -2.44 -4.92 -9.60
N ILE A 69 -3.58 -4.53 -10.14
CA ILE A 69 -4.51 -3.65 -9.43
C ILE A 69 -5.28 -4.54 -8.47
N ILE A 70 -5.03 -4.35 -7.17
CA ILE A 70 -5.74 -5.09 -6.13
C ILE A 70 -6.90 -4.21 -5.66
N ASP A 71 -8.12 -4.67 -5.90
CA ASP A 71 -9.32 -4.05 -5.31
C ASP A 71 -9.44 -4.48 -3.84
N PHE A 72 -9.42 -3.51 -2.93
CA PHE A 72 -9.43 -3.71 -1.48
C PHE A 72 -10.70 -4.39 -0.98
N LEU A 73 -11.85 -4.04 -1.56
CA LEU A 73 -13.13 -4.64 -1.20
C LEU A 73 -13.14 -6.12 -1.63
N ALA A 74 -12.62 -6.40 -2.82
CA ALA A 74 -12.49 -7.77 -3.31
C ALA A 74 -11.50 -8.60 -2.47
N TRP A 75 -10.38 -8.00 -2.02
CA TRP A 75 -9.41 -8.66 -1.16
C TRP A 75 -9.96 -8.96 0.24
N LYS A 76 -10.65 -7.99 0.87
CA LYS A 76 -11.28 -8.15 2.19
C LYS A 76 -12.32 -9.27 2.17
N MET A 77 -13.12 -9.36 1.10
CA MET A 77 -14.07 -10.46 0.91
C MET A 77 -13.40 -11.84 0.78
N LYS A 78 -12.22 -11.92 0.15
CA LYS A 78 -11.45 -13.17 0.04
C LYS A 78 -10.84 -13.61 1.38
N LYS A 79 -10.47 -12.67 2.26
CA LYS A 79 -9.91 -12.95 3.58
C LYS A 79 -10.95 -13.27 4.65
N ASN A 80 -12.20 -12.83 4.49
CA ASN A 80 -13.30 -13.13 5.43
C ASN A 80 -13.93 -14.53 5.23
N VAL A 81 -13.35 -15.38 4.38
CA VAL A 81 -13.69 -16.80 4.28
C VAL A 81 -12.64 -17.59 5.07
N GLN A 82 -12.65 -17.45 6.40
CA GLN A 82 -12.03 -18.38 7.34
C GLN A 82 -12.99 -18.65 8.49
#